data_AF-A0A9E5KNP2-F1
#
_entry.id   AF-A0A9E5KNP2-F1
#
_cell.length_a   1.000
_cell.length_b   1.000
_cell.length_c   1.000
_cell.angle_alpha   90.00
_cell.angle_beta   90.00
_cell.angle_gamma   90.00
#
_symmetry.space_group_name_H-M   'P 1'
#
loop_
_entity.id
_entity.type
_entity.pdbx_description
1 polymer ?
#
loop_
_entity_poly.entity_id
_entity_poly.type
_entity_poly.pdbx_seq_one_letter_code
_entity_poly.pdbx_strand_id
1 'polypeptide(L)'
;MQTINYFSYPLQLLLIIPLVRLGEMITGAEKLPLNPTLIIEEFNRSISGFLVKFGMAGLHGLLGWLIAVPPCAFIINFILKKFLSKWMKFKSGQ
;
A
#
# COMPACT_ATOMS: atom_id res chain seq x y z
N MET A 1 7.59 10.28 -17.97
CA MET A 1 6.87 10.66 -16.73
C MET A 1 5.46 10.05 -16.65
N GLN A 2 4.65 10.09 -17.72
CA GLN A 2 3.27 9.54 -17.69
C GLN A 2 3.21 8.02 -17.44
N THR A 3 4.13 7.23 -17.99
CA THR A 3 4.14 5.77 -17.84
C THR A 3 4.21 5.31 -16.38
N ILE A 4 5.00 6.00 -15.54
CA ILE A 4 5.12 5.65 -14.12
C ILE A 4 3.77 5.89 -13.43
N ASN A 5 3.14 7.04 -13.64
CA ASN A 5 1.82 7.34 -13.07
C ASN A 5 0.76 6.31 -13.50
N TYR A 6 0.73 5.93 -14.79
CA TYR A 6 -0.22 4.93 -15.29
C TYR A 6 -0.06 3.55 -14.63
N PHE A 7 1.16 3.16 -14.24
CA PHE A 7 1.40 1.93 -13.49
C PHE A 7 1.19 2.09 -11.98
N SER A 8 1.42 3.28 -11.44
CA SER A 8 1.26 3.56 -10.01
C SER A 8 -0.20 3.49 -9.56
N TYR A 9 -1.15 3.98 -10.35
CA TYR A 9 -2.58 3.93 -10.01
C TYR A 9 -3.13 2.51 -9.78
N PRO A 10 -2.99 1.55 -10.71
CA PRO A 10 -3.46 0.18 -10.50
C PRO A 10 -2.69 -0.51 -9.37
N LEU A 11 -1.38 -0.25 -9.25
CA LEU A 11 -0.57 -0.78 -8.15
C LEU A 11 -1.07 -0.26 -6.80
N GLN A 12 -1.42 1.02 -6.71
CA GLN A 12 -1.98 1.63 -5.50
C GLN A 12 -3.29 0.96 -5.09
N LEU A 13 -4.21 0.73 -6.04
CA LEU A 13 -5.47 0.02 -5.76
C LEU A 13 -5.21 -1.41 -5.28
N LEU A 14 -4.27 -2.11 -5.91
CA LEU A 14 -3.91 -3.48 -5.53
C LEU A 14 -3.23 -3.54 -4.15
N LEU A 15 -2.50 -2.50 -3.77
CA LEU A 15 -1.80 -2.41 -2.48
C LEU A 15 -2.69 -1.92 -1.33
N ILE A 16 -3.76 -1.17 -1.59
CA ILE A 16 -4.68 -0.70 -0.53
C ILE A 16 -5.19 -1.87 0.32
N ILE A 17 -5.66 -2.95 -0.31
CA ILE A 17 -6.20 -4.11 0.40
C ILE A 17 -5.17 -4.76 1.34
N PRO A 18 -3.97 -5.17 0.88
CA PRO A 18 -2.98 -5.77 1.76
C PRO A 18 -2.46 -4.78 2.82
N LEU A 19 -2.35 -3.49 2.53
CA LEU A 19 -1.95 -2.47 3.50
C LEU A 19 -2.97 -2.32 4.64
N VAL A 20 -4.26 -2.25 4.32
CA VAL A 20 -5.34 -2.22 5.32
C VAL A 20 -5.33 -3.49 6.15
N ARG A 21 -5.22 -4.66 5.51
CA ARG A 21 -5.14 -5.95 6.23
C ARG A 21 -3.92 -6.06 7.14
N LEU A 22 -2.77 -5.53 6.74
CA LEU A 22 -1.58 -5.46 7.61
C LEU A 22 -1.84 -4.57 8.82
N GLY A 23 -2.47 -3.41 8.62
CA GLY A 23 -2.91 -2.53 9.70
C GLY A 23 -3.84 -3.20 10.70
N GLU A 24 -4.87 -3.89 10.21
CA GLU A 24 -5.82 -4.67 11.01
C GLU A 24 -5.09 -5.79 11.78
N MET A 25 -4.17 -6.51 11.13
CA MET A 25 -3.40 -7.58 11.76
C MET A 25 -2.50 -7.07 12.89
N ILE A 26 -1.89 -5.90 12.71
CA ILE A 26 -0.98 -5.29 13.71
C ILE A 26 -1.78 -4.74 14.91
N THR A 27 -2.97 -4.21 14.67
CA THR A 27 -3.81 -3.62 15.71
C THR A 27 -4.78 -4.61 16.36
N GLY A 28 -4.90 -5.82 15.82
CA GLY A 28 -5.87 -6.83 16.27
C GLY A 28 -7.32 -6.43 15.97
N ALA A 29 -7.54 -5.47 15.08
CA ALA A 29 -8.87 -4.99 14.71
C ALA A 29 -9.64 -6.04 13.90
N GLU A 30 -10.97 -6.02 14.03
CA GLU A 30 -11.84 -6.90 13.25
C GLU A 30 -11.72 -6.55 11.76
N LYS A 31 -11.64 -7.58 10.91
CA LYS A 31 -11.49 -7.41 9.46
C LYS A 31 -12.69 -6.68 8.91
N LEU A 32 -12.51 -5.43 8.50
CA LEU A 32 -13.61 -4.69 7.92
C LEU A 32 -13.91 -5.29 6.54
N PRO A 33 -15.18 -5.60 6.22
CA PRO A 33 -15.56 -6.02 4.89
C PRO A 33 -15.39 -4.82 3.95
N LEU A 34 -14.23 -4.74 3.31
CA LEU A 34 -13.91 -3.77 2.25
C LEU A 34 -14.71 -4.14 0.99
N ASN A 35 -16.02 -3.88 1.02
CA ASN A 35 -16.91 -4.02 -0.12
C ASN A 35 -17.01 -2.65 -0.82
N PRO A 36 -16.52 -2.50 -2.06
CA PRO A 36 -16.55 -1.24 -2.78
C PRO A 36 -17.95 -0.63 -2.87
N THR A 37 -18.98 -1.45 -3.06
CA THR A 37 -20.37 -1.00 -3.18
C THR A 37 -20.85 -0.37 -1.87
N LEU A 38 -20.60 -1.01 -0.72
CA LEU A 38 -20.98 -0.48 0.59
C LEU A 38 -20.22 0.80 0.94
N ILE A 39 -18.93 0.88 0.58
CA ILE A 39 -18.09 2.06 0.77
C ILE A 39 -18.67 3.24 -0.02
N ILE A 40 -18.97 3.03 -1.31
CA ILE A 40 -19.50 4.07 -2.19
C ILE A 40 -20.90 4.50 -1.74
N GLU A 41 -21.75 3.54 -1.37
CA GLU A 41 -23.10 3.80 -0.89
C GLU A 41 -23.10 4.63 0.40
N GLU A 42 -22.28 4.25 1.39
CA GLU A 42 -22.16 5.00 2.65
C GLU A 42 -21.54 6.39 2.44
N PHE A 43 -20.55 6.50 1.54
CA PHE A 43 -19.93 7.78 1.19
C PHE A 43 -20.94 8.73 0.52
N ASN A 44 -21.74 8.23 -0.42
CA ASN A 44 -22.81 9.00 -1.07
C ASN A 44 -23.93 9.37 -0.08
N ARG A 45 -24.18 8.54 0.93
CA ARG A 45 -25.18 8.80 1.96
C ARG A 45 -24.75 9.92 2.91
N SER A 46 -23.52 9.84 3.45
CA SER A 46 -22.94 10.89 4.30
C SER A 46 -21.45 10.68 4.51
N ILE A 47 -20.66 11.72 4.21
CA ILE A 47 -19.22 11.74 4.47
C ILE A 47 -18.91 11.58 5.97
N SER A 48 -19.72 12.14 6.87
CA SER A 48 -19.50 11.99 8.32
C SER A 48 -19.79 10.58 8.82
N GLY A 49 -20.87 9.96 8.33
CA GLY A 49 -21.21 8.56 8.63
C GLY A 49 -20.16 7.59 8.11
N PHE A 50 -19.62 7.86 6.91
CA PHE A 50 -18.49 7.15 6.34
C PHE A 50 -17.24 7.23 7.23
N LEU A 51 -16.85 8.43 7.69
CA LEU A 51 -15.68 8.59 8.55
C LEU A 51 -15.83 7.91 9.90
N VAL A 52 -17.03 7.88 10.49
CA VAL A 52 -17.26 7.16 11.74
C VAL A 52 -17.12 5.65 11.56
N LYS A 53 -17.63 5.10 10.44
CA LYS A 53 -17.59 3.66 10.16
C LYS A 53 -16.25 3.17 9.61
N PHE A 54 -15.66 3.92 8.69
CA PHE A 54 -14.46 3.53 7.93
C PHE A 54 -13.21 4.30 8.34
N GLY A 55 -13.31 5.37 9.11
CA GLY A 55 -12.17 6.18 9.53
C GLY A 55 -11.17 5.40 10.37
N MET A 56 -11.65 4.52 11.26
CA MET A 56 -10.76 3.61 12.00
C MET A 56 -10.03 2.67 11.05
N ALA A 57 -10.71 2.06 10.07
CA ALA A 57 -10.04 1.23 9.06
C ALA A 57 -9.02 2.02 8.21
N GLY A 58 -9.30 3.30 7.92
CA GLY A 58 -8.34 4.20 7.29
C GLY A 58 -7.09 4.43 8.15
N LEU A 59 -7.27 4.63 9.46
CA LEU A 59 -6.16 4.78 10.41
C LEU A 59 -5.34 3.49 10.52
N HIS A 60 -6.00 2.34 10.57
CA HIS A 60 -5.33 1.04 10.52
C HIS A 60 -4.52 0.88 9.23
N GLY A 61 -5.08 1.20 8.08
CA GLY A 61 -4.36 1.19 6.80
C GLY A 61 -3.16 2.15 6.77
N LEU A 62 -3.29 3.34 7.35
CA LEU A 62 -2.19 4.31 7.47
C LEU A 62 -1.06 3.76 8.36
N LEU A 63 -1.40 3.12 9.49
CA LEU A 63 -0.43 2.47 10.37
C LEU A 63 0.26 1.29 9.68
N GLY A 64 -0.51 0.44 9.00
CA GLY A 64 0.02 -0.65 8.18
C GLY A 64 0.98 -0.15 7.11
N TRP A 65 0.66 0.98 6.47
CA TRP A 65 1.54 1.64 5.51
C TRP A 65 2.81 2.20 6.14
N LEU A 66 2.71 2.94 7.24
CA LEU A 66 3.88 3.48 7.95
C LEU A 66 4.87 2.39 8.37
N ILE A 67 4.37 1.21 8.73
CA ILE A 67 5.20 0.05 9.12
C ILE A 67 5.74 -0.70 7.90
N ALA A 68 4.97 -0.80 6.82
CA ALA A 68 5.38 -1.48 5.59
C ALA A 68 6.38 -0.67 4.76
N VAL A 69 6.33 0.67 4.80
CA VAL A 69 7.20 1.54 4.00
C VAL A 69 8.69 1.34 4.29
N PRO A 70 9.18 1.37 5.55
CA PRO A 70 10.60 1.16 5.85
C PRO A 70 11.17 -0.18 5.32
N PRO A 71 10.57 -1.35 5.56
CA PRO A 71 11.07 -2.61 5.02
C PRO A 71 10.94 -2.67 3.50
N CYS A 72 9.84 -2.17 2.89
CA CYS A 72 9.71 -2.12 1.43
C CYS A 72 10.82 -1.25 0.80
N ALA A 73 11.07 -0.06 1.35
CA ALA A 73 12.12 0.83 0.87
C ALA A 73 13.52 0.21 1.03
N PHE A 74 13.76 -0.50 2.13
CA PHE A 74 15.01 -1.22 2.35
C PHE A 74 15.22 -2.35 1.33
N ILE A 75 14.20 -3.18 1.10
CA ILE A 75 14.23 -4.30 0.13
C ILE A 75 14.47 -3.76 -1.28
N ILE A 76 13.74 -2.72 -1.69
CA ILE A 76 13.90 -2.08 -3.00
C ILE A 76 15.34 -1.60 -3.17
N ASN A 77 15.87 -0.83 -2.20
CA ASN A 77 17.25 -0.34 -2.25
C ASN A 77 18.27 -1.49 -2.31
N PHE A 78 18.05 -2.57 -1.55
CA PHE A 78 18.94 -3.72 -1.54
C PHE A 78 18.94 -4.45 -2.89
N ILE A 79 17.75 -4.69 -3.48
CA ILE A 79 17.60 -5.31 -4.80
C ILE A 79 18.26 -4.45 -5.86
N LEU A 80 18.02 -3.14 -5.87
CA LEU A 80 18.66 -2.20 -6.80
C LEU A 80 20.17 -2.23 -6.68
N LYS A 81 20.74 -2.15 -5.47
CA LYS A 81 22.19 -2.23 -5.25
C LYS A 81 22.77 -3.57 -5.69
N LYS A 82 22.11 -4.68 -5.37
CA LYS A 82 22.55 -6.02 -5.79
C LYS A 82 22.49 -6.17 -7.31
N PHE A 83 21.43 -5.68 -7.94
CA PHE A 83 21.27 -5.72 -9.39
C PHE A 83 22.30 -4.83 -10.09
N LEU A 84 22.46 -3.56 -9.67
CA LEU A 84 23.47 -2.65 -10.24
C LEU A 84 24.89 -3.18 -10.04
N SER A 85 25.23 -3.66 -8.85
CA SER A 85 26.57 -4.21 -8.59
C SER A 85 26.86 -5.45 -9.45
N LYS A 86 25.86 -6.31 -9.68
CA LYS A 86 25.97 -7.46 -10.58
C LYS A 86 26.15 -7.01 -12.04
N TRP A 87 25.42 -5.98 -12.45
CA TRP A 87 25.48 -5.43 -13.80
C TRP A 87 26.81 -4.69 -14.07
N MET A 88 27.34 -3.96 -13.09
CA MET A 88 28.66 -3.32 -13.18
C MET A 88 29.81 -4.34 -13.25
N LYS A 89 29.75 -5.41 -12.45
CA LYS A 89 30.72 -6.52 -12.52
C LYS A 89 30.68 -7.26 -13.86
N PHE A 90 29.50 -7.37 -14.48
CA PHE A 90 29.36 -7.94 -15.82
C PHE A 90 30.00 -7.03 -16.89
N LYS A 91 29.95 -5.71 -16.72
CA LYS A 91 30.50 -4.74 -17.67
C LYS A 91 32.01 -4.49 -17.53
N SER A 92 32.63 -4.74 -16.37
CA SER A 92 34.08 -4.55 -16.14
C SER A 92 34.95 -5.80 -16.38
N GLY A 93 34.36 -6.87 -16.94
CA GLY A 93 35.03 -8.13 -17.24
C GLY A 93 35.24 -8.41 -18.74
N GLN A 94 35.05 -7.39 -19.59
CA GLN A 94 35.58 -7.29 -20.95
C GLN A 94 36.60 -6.15 -20.98
#